data_AF-A0A2G4YLW5-F1
#
_entry.id   AF-A0A2G4YLW5-F1
#
_cell.length_a   1.000
_cell.length_b   1.000
_cell.length_c   1.000
_cell.angle_alpha   90.00
_cell.angle_beta   90.00
_cell.angle_gamma   90.00
#
_symmetry.space_group_name_H-M   'P 1'
#
loop_
_entity.id
_entity.type
_entity.pdbx_description
1 polymer ?
#
loop_
_entity_poly.entity_id
_entity_poly.type
_entity_poly.pdbx_seq_one_letter_code
_entity_poly.pdbx_strand_id
1 'polypeptide(L)' 'MTCIVSTLLHDSETTRRVARVLLKHIGPKDRTEAYSILHSRIGVYTYDTGAITQEIDSYFN' A
#
# COMPACT_ATOMS: atom_id res chain seq x y z
N MET A 1 8.49 -23.11 -7.65
CA MET A 1 7.67 -22.17 -6.86
C MET A 1 8.16 -20.77 -7.17
N THR A 2 7.55 -20.10 -8.13
CA THR A 2 7.91 -18.73 -8.52
C THR A 2 7.09 -17.76 -7.68
N CYS A 3 7.71 -17.19 -6.65
CA CYS A 3 7.13 -16.08 -5.89
C CYS A 3 7.27 -14.80 -6.73
N ILE A 4 6.28 -14.54 -7.60
CA ILE A 4 6.27 -13.43 -8.58
C ILE A 4 6.11 -12.05 -7.89
N VAL A 5 5.91 -12.03 -6.57
CA VAL A 5 5.43 -10.84 -5.83
C VAL A 5 6.54 -9.80 -5.59
N SER A 6 7.79 -10.21 -5.39
CA SER A 6 8.87 -9.30 -4.97
C SER A 6 9.28 -8.29 -6.04
N THR A 7 9.14 -8.63 -7.32
CA THR A 7 9.63 -7.79 -8.43
C THR A 7 8.58 -6.79 -8.93
N LEU A 8 7.29 -7.03 -8.67
CA LEU A 8 6.18 -6.19 -9.15
C LEU A 8 6.00 -4.89 -8.36
N LEU A 9 6.44 -4.84 -7.09
CA LEU A 9 6.30 -3.66 -6.22
C LEU A 9 7.50 -2.70 -6.28
N HIS A 10 8.46 -2.97 -7.16
CA HIS A 10 9.51 -1.99 -7.47
C HIS A 10 8.94 -0.75 -8.18
N ASP A 11 7.77 -0.91 -8.81
CA ASP A 11 7.09 0.14 -9.54
C ASP A 11 6.08 0.86 -8.63
N SER A 12 6.27 2.18 -8.47
CA SER A 12 5.45 3.02 -7.61
C SER A 12 3.98 3.03 -8.02
N GLU A 13 3.65 2.81 -9.30
CA GLU A 13 2.27 2.74 -9.77
C GLU A 13 1.59 1.44 -9.30
N THR A 14 2.30 0.32 -9.35
CA THR A 14 1.81 -0.96 -8.84
C THR A 14 1.57 -0.90 -7.33
N THR A 15 2.48 -0.28 -6.58
CA THR A 15 2.31 -0.02 -5.14
C THR A 15 1.05 0.79 -4.85
N ARG A 16 0.77 1.84 -5.63
CA ARG A 16 -0.46 2.65 -5.47
C ARG A 16 -1.72 1.83 -5.75
N ARG A 17 -1.74 1.07 -6.85
CA ARG A 17 -2.90 0.21 -7.19
C ARG A 17 -3.20 -0.80 -6.09
N VAL A 18 -2.17 -1.46 -5.57
CA VAL A 18 -2.32 -2.44 -4.48
C VAL A 18 -2.76 -1.74 -3.20
N ALA A 19 -2.17 -0.60 -2.86
CA ALA A 19 -2.56 0.19 -1.69
C ALA A 19 -4.04 0.56 -1.74
N ARG A 20 -4.53 1.05 -2.88
CA ARG A 20 -5.94 1.41 -3.09
C ARG A 20 -6.88 0.22 -2.93
N VAL A 21 -6.52 -0.93 -3.49
CA VAL A 21 -7.30 -2.16 -3.35
C VAL A 21 -7.34 -2.62 -1.89
N LEU A 22 -6.21 -2.57 -1.18
CA LEU A 22 -6.12 -2.95 0.23
C LEU A 22 -6.96 -2.02 1.12
N LEU A 23 -6.84 -0.70 0.94
CA LEU A 23 -7.63 0.28 1.69
C LEU A 23 -9.12 0.06 1.48
N LYS A 24 -9.55 -0.16 0.23
CA LYS A 24 -10.96 -0.37 -0.11
C LYS A 24 -11.49 -1.74 0.37
N HIS A 25 -10.66 -2.77 0.38
CA HIS A 25 -11.04 -4.10 0.80
C HIS A 25 -11.13 -4.23 2.33
N ILE A 26 -10.19 -3.62 3.05
CA ILE A 26 -10.12 -3.70 4.52
C ILE A 26 -11.02 -2.65 5.17
N GLY A 27 -11.13 -1.46 4.57
CA GLY A 27 -11.93 -0.36 5.10
C GLY A 27 -11.37 0.18 6.43
N PRO A 28 -10.13 0.69 6.46
CA PRO A 28 -9.54 1.19 7.68
C PRO A 28 -10.35 2.38 8.23
N LYS A 29 -10.50 2.42 9.55
CA LYS A 29 -11.29 3.47 10.22
C LYS A 29 -10.50 4.75 10.44
N ASP A 30 -9.17 4.64 10.47
CA ASP A 30 -8.28 5.72 10.85
C ASP A 30 -6.99 5.70 10.01
N ARG A 31 -6.36 6.87 9.87
CA ARG A 31 -5.14 7.03 9.05
C ARG A 31 -3.98 6.18 9.59
N THR A 32 -3.89 6.06 10.91
CA THR A 32 -2.89 5.21 11.58
C THR A 32 -3.09 3.73 11.28
N GLU A 33 -4.35 3.28 11.26
CA GLU A 33 -4.70 1.90 10.93
C GLU A 33 -4.39 1.58 9.47
N ALA A 34 -4.76 2.48 8.55
CA ALA A 34 -4.43 2.39 7.13
C ALA A 34 -2.91 2.31 6.90
N TYR A 35 -2.14 3.15 7.59
CA TYR A 35 -0.68 3.13 7.51
C TYR A 35 -0.11 1.81 8.02
N SER A 36 -0.59 1.32 9.17
CA SER A 36 -0.14 0.05 9.74
C SER A 36 -0.39 -1.13 8.81
N ILE A 37 -1.58 -1.18 8.19
CA ILE A 37 -1.96 -2.22 7.23
C ILE A 37 -1.08 -2.18 5.98
N LEU A 38 -0.92 -1.00 5.37
CA LEU A 38 -0.12 -0.85 4.16
C LEU A 38 1.35 -1.10 4.46
N HIS A 39 1.88 -0.58 5.56
CA HIS A 39 3.26 -0.84 5.97
C HIS A 39 3.50 -2.33 6.25
N SER A 40 2.56 -3.03 6.88
CA SER A 40 2.68 -4.47 7.14
C SER A 40 2.60 -5.33 5.87
N ARG A 41 1.73 -4.97 4.91
CA ARG A 41 1.46 -5.78 3.71
C ARG A 41 2.40 -5.49 2.55
N ILE A 42 2.66 -4.21 2.30
CA ILE A 42 3.44 -3.74 1.14
C ILE A 42 4.70 -2.99 1.55
N GLY A 43 4.83 -2.55 2.80
CA GLY A 43 6.01 -1.80 3.29
C GLY A 43 7.34 -2.58 3.21
N VAL A 44 7.29 -3.91 3.27
CA VAL A 44 8.48 -4.77 3.05
C VAL A 44 8.87 -4.92 1.57
N TYR A 45 7.99 -4.52 0.65
CA TYR A 45 8.16 -4.69 -0.80
C TYR A 45 8.26 -3.37 -1.56
N THR A 46 7.86 -2.26 -0.96
CA THR A 46 7.98 -0.92 -1.53
C THR A 46 9.12 -0.15 -0.87
N TYR A 47 9.95 0.48 -1.69
CA TYR A 47 10.93 1.45 -1.22
C TYR A 47 10.35 2.86 -1.10
N ASP A 48 9.18 3.12 -1.71
CA ASP A 48 8.58 4.45 -1.78
C ASP A 48 7.42 4.56 -0.78
N THR A 49 7.78 4.96 0.45
CA THR A 49 6.81 5.22 1.54
C THR A 49 5.98 6.49 1.28
N GLY A 50 6.46 7.37 0.39
CA GLY A 50 5.76 8.58 -0.02
C GLY A 50 4.47 8.27 -0.79
N ALA A 51 4.53 7.34 -1.74
CA ALA A 51 3.37 6.88 -2.49
C ALA A 51 2.29 6.26 -1.60
N ILE A 52 2.67 5.51 -0.55
CA ILE A 52 1.73 4.98 0.45
C ILE A 52 1.01 6.11 1.16
N THR A 53 1.78 7.10 1.62
CA THR A 53 1.24 8.21 2.41
C THR A 53 0.25 9.05 1.58
N GLN A 54 0.57 9.29 0.30
CA GLN A 54 -0.33 9.98 -0.64
C GLN A 54 -1.64 9.22 -0.88
N GLU A 55 -1.60 7.89 -1.01
CA GLU A 55 -2.82 7.10 -1.22
C GLU A 55 -3.70 7.04 0.04
N ILE A 56 -3.09 6.98 1.22
CA ILE A 56 -3.83 7.08 2.49
C ILE A 56 -4.51 8.45 2.58
N ASP A 57 -3.76 9.52 2.32
CA ASP A 57 -4.31 10.88 2.35
C ASP A 57 -5.47 11.02 1.36
N SER A 58 -5.31 10.54 0.12
CA SER A 58 -6.37 10.53 -0.90
C SER A 58 -7.60 9.66 -0.57
N TYR A 59 -7.48 8.70 0.36
CA TYR A 59 -8.60 7.86 0.79
C TYR A 59 -9.41 8.53 1.92
N PHE A 60 -8.75 9.32 2.76
CA PHE A 60 -9.37 10.00 3.92
C PHE A 60 -9.66 11.49 3.70
N ASN A 61 -9.34 12.04 2.53
CA ASN A 61 -9.63 13.40 2.11
C ASN A 61 -10.74 13.39 1.05
#